data_AF-A0A441YTD6-F1
#
_entry.id   AF-A0A441YTD6-F1
#
_cell.length_a   1.000
_cell.length_b   1.000
_cell.length_c   1.000
_cell.angle_alpha   90.00
_cell.angle_beta   90.00
_cell.angle_gamma   90.00
#
_symmetry.space_group_name_H-M   'P 1'
#
loop_
_entity.id
_entity.type
_entity.pdbx_description
1 polymer ?
#
loop_
_entity_poly.entity_id
_entity_poly.type
_entity_poly.pdbx_seq_one_letter_code
_entity_poly.pdbx_strand_id
1 'polypeptide(L)'
;MLSSDETYASLKGAWRLMLGKADGLRQLDLSADGFWNSFFAIVVAAPALIVGWVGLANEIGDPNAFAGRFSMLIRLATVDIGVWVLPLVGLALVAPRAGIGGRFVHYVVASNWASAIIAWLMLPAALIRLFLPSTNEFAVLASLLLFALSM
;
A
#
# COMPACT_ATOMS: atom_id res chain seq x y z
N MET A 1 -4.85 -19.40 -5.06
CA MET A 1 -5.34 -18.09 -4.60
C MET A 1 -5.42 -18.17 -3.09
N LEU A 2 -4.97 -17.13 -2.38
CA LEU A 2 -5.10 -17.07 -0.92
C LEU A 2 -6.58 -17.17 -0.53
N SER A 3 -6.85 -17.90 0.54
CA SER A 3 -8.19 -17.94 1.12
C SER A 3 -8.53 -16.60 1.78
N SER A 4 -9.83 -16.33 1.93
CA SER A 4 -10.31 -15.16 2.66
C SER A 4 -9.83 -15.16 4.12
N ASP A 5 -9.73 -16.34 4.73
CA ASP A 5 -9.30 -16.49 6.13
C ASP A 5 -7.80 -16.16 6.29
N GLU A 6 -6.94 -16.60 5.38
CA GLU A 6 -5.52 -16.25 5.37
C GLU A 6 -5.30 -14.75 5.14
N THR A 7 -6.07 -14.16 4.23
CA THR A 7 -6.03 -12.71 3.95
C THR A 7 -6.46 -11.93 5.20
N TYR A 8 -7.55 -12.33 5.84
CA TYR A 8 -8.04 -11.70 7.07
C TYR A 8 -7.04 -11.84 8.22
N ALA A 9 -6.48 -13.05 8.44
CA ALA A 9 -5.47 -13.28 9.46
C ALA A 9 -4.23 -12.40 9.25
N SER A 10 -3.80 -12.26 7.99
CA SER A 10 -2.64 -11.44 7.63
C SER A 10 -2.88 -9.95 7.88
N LEU A 11 -4.03 -9.41 7.43
CA LEU A 11 -4.43 -8.04 7.70
C LEU A 11 -4.57 -7.77 9.21
N LYS A 12 -5.19 -8.70 9.95
CA LYS A 12 -5.33 -8.60 11.41
C LYS A 12 -3.97 -8.63 12.11
N GLY A 13 -3.06 -9.50 11.67
CA GLY A 13 -1.69 -9.58 12.18
C GLY A 13 -0.94 -8.26 11.97
N ALA A 14 -0.96 -7.73 10.74
CA ALA A 14 -0.34 -6.45 10.40
C ALA A 14 -0.95 -5.27 11.16
N TRP A 15 -2.27 -5.19 11.28
CA TRP A 15 -2.95 -4.16 12.07
C TRP A 15 -2.51 -4.16 13.53
N ARG A 16 -2.38 -5.35 14.13
CA ARG A 16 -1.87 -5.46 15.50
C ARG A 16 -0.44 -4.97 15.62
N LEU A 17 0.42 -5.26 14.64
CA LEU A 17 1.80 -4.77 14.61
C LEU A 17 1.86 -3.25 14.47
N MET A 18 1.02 -2.65 13.62
CA MET A 18 0.89 -1.18 13.52
C MET A 18 0.50 -0.55 14.86
N LEU A 19 -0.35 -1.23 15.65
CA LEU A 19 -0.71 -0.81 17.00
C LEU A 19 0.34 -1.15 18.08
N GLY A 20 1.58 -1.50 17.68
CA GLY A 20 2.67 -1.85 18.60
C GLY A 20 2.54 -3.21 19.28
N LYS A 21 1.57 -4.05 18.90
CA LYS A 21 1.34 -5.37 19.51
C LYS A 21 2.15 -6.43 18.78
N ALA A 22 3.32 -6.76 19.33
CA ALA A 22 4.26 -7.72 18.77
C ALA A 22 3.68 -9.13 18.53
N ASP A 23 2.62 -9.51 19.25
CA ASP A 23 1.95 -10.79 19.06
C ASP A 23 1.18 -10.90 17.73
N GLY A 24 1.05 -9.80 16.99
CA GLY A 24 0.58 -9.78 15.60
C GLY A 24 1.43 -10.64 14.65
N LEU A 25 2.74 -10.78 14.91
CA LEU A 25 3.63 -11.64 14.11
C LEU A 25 3.18 -13.11 14.08
N ARG A 26 2.51 -13.58 15.14
CA ARG A 26 2.03 -14.98 15.24
C ARG A 26 0.87 -15.29 14.28
N GLN A 27 0.27 -14.26 13.68
CA GLN A 27 -0.83 -14.38 12.71
C GLN A 27 -0.34 -14.25 11.26
N LEU A 28 0.95 -13.98 11.05
CA LEU A 28 1.54 -13.88 9.71
C LEU A 28 2.19 -15.20 9.33
N ASP A 29 2.03 -15.62 8.08
CA ASP A 29 2.81 -16.71 7.51
C ASP A 29 4.21 -16.20 7.14
N LEU A 30 5.21 -16.67 7.88
CA LEU A 30 6.61 -16.25 7.77
C LEU A 30 7.47 -17.29 7.02
N SER A 31 6.82 -18.27 6.38
CA SER A 31 7.48 -19.22 5.51
C SER A 31 7.94 -18.58 4.19
N ALA A 32 8.67 -19.34 3.37
CA ALA A 32 9.05 -18.91 2.02
C ALA A 32 7.81 -18.70 1.12
N ASP A 33 6.76 -19.51 1.29
CA ASP A 33 5.50 -19.34 0.57
C ASP A 33 4.75 -18.11 1.08
N GLY A 34 4.71 -17.92 2.40
CA GLY A 34 4.16 -16.73 3.06
C GLY A 34 4.79 -15.42 2.56
N PHE A 35 6.12 -15.43 2.33
CA PHE A 35 6.82 -14.32 1.71
C PHE A 35 6.23 -13.94 0.34
N TRP A 36 6.11 -14.89 -0.59
CA TRP A 36 5.58 -14.61 -1.92
C TRP A 36 4.09 -14.27 -1.89
N ASN A 37 3.34 -14.99 -1.05
CA ASN A 37 1.91 -14.77 -0.83
C ASN A 37 1.62 -13.37 -0.28
N SER A 38 2.52 -12.78 0.52
CA SER A 38 2.33 -11.42 1.04
C SER A 38 2.22 -10.35 -0.04
N PHE A 39 2.79 -10.57 -1.25
CA PHE A 39 2.63 -9.64 -2.38
C PHE A 39 1.19 -9.61 -2.93
N PHE A 40 0.35 -10.57 -2.56
CA PHE A 40 -1.09 -10.47 -2.82
C PHE A 40 -1.73 -9.25 -2.15
N ALA A 41 -1.09 -8.68 -1.12
CA ALA A 41 -1.48 -7.40 -0.53
C ALA A 41 -1.56 -6.26 -1.57
N ILE A 42 -0.79 -6.33 -2.67
CA ILE A 42 -0.90 -5.41 -3.82
C ILE A 42 -2.28 -5.48 -4.45
N VAL A 43 -2.77 -6.69 -4.69
CA VAL A 43 -4.11 -6.92 -5.25
C VAL A 43 -5.18 -6.45 -4.29
N VAL A 44 -5.00 -6.68 -2.98
CA VAL A 44 -5.91 -6.21 -1.93
C VAL A 44 -5.95 -4.67 -1.85
N ALA A 45 -4.82 -4.00 -2.05
CA ALA A 45 -4.72 -2.54 -2.05
C ALA A 45 -5.21 -1.89 -3.34
N ALA A 46 -5.15 -2.60 -4.47
CA ALA A 46 -5.42 -2.05 -5.80
C ALA A 46 -6.74 -1.27 -5.93
N PRO A 47 -7.89 -1.73 -5.38
CA PRO A 47 -9.12 -0.96 -5.46
C PRO A 47 -9.01 0.44 -4.85
N ALA A 48 -8.35 0.56 -3.69
CA ALA A 48 -8.15 1.85 -3.04
C ALA A 48 -7.16 2.74 -3.80
N LEU A 49 -6.08 2.14 -4.30
CA LEU A 49 -5.08 2.86 -5.10
C LEU A 49 -5.66 3.40 -6.41
N ILE A 50 -6.47 2.60 -7.12
CA ILE A 50 -7.12 3.00 -8.38
C ILE A 50 -7.97 4.27 -8.19
N VAL A 51 -8.69 4.40 -7.07
CA VAL A 51 -9.46 5.62 -6.75
C VAL A 51 -8.54 6.84 -6.69
N GLY A 52 -7.39 6.71 -6.02
CA GLY A 52 -6.38 7.77 -5.96
C GLY A 52 -5.79 8.10 -7.33
N TRP A 53 -5.49 7.07 -8.14
CA TRP A 53 -4.95 7.27 -9.48
C TRP A 53 -5.92 7.98 -10.41
N VAL A 54 -7.20 7.64 -10.35
CA VAL A 54 -8.26 8.30 -11.13
C VAL A 54 -8.38 9.77 -10.73
N GLY A 55 -8.33 10.09 -9.44
CA GLY A 55 -8.32 11.48 -8.98
C GLY A 55 -7.15 12.28 -9.54
N LEU A 56 -5.93 11.75 -9.43
CA LEU A 56 -4.73 12.40 -9.97
C LEU A 56 -4.74 12.51 -11.50
N ALA A 57 -5.21 11.48 -12.20
CA ALA A 57 -5.31 11.49 -13.66
C ALA A 57 -6.34 12.51 -14.16
N ASN A 58 -7.42 12.75 -13.40
CA ASN A 58 -8.40 13.78 -13.73
C ASN A 58 -7.87 15.20 -13.51
N GLU A 59 -6.95 15.38 -12.56
CA GLU A 59 -6.34 16.67 -12.24
C GLU A 59 -5.23 17.06 -13.23
N ILE A 60 -4.35 16.11 -13.54
CA ILE A 60 -3.12 16.37 -14.32
C ILE A 60 -3.35 16.14 -15.83
N GLY A 61 -4.23 15.21 -16.19
CA GLY A 61 -4.45 14.81 -17.58
C GLY A 61 -5.34 15.79 -18.35
N ASP A 62 -5.13 15.88 -19.67
CA ASP A 62 -6.05 16.58 -20.57
C ASP A 62 -7.47 16.01 -20.40
N PRO A 63 -8.46 16.83 -19.98
CA PRO A 63 -9.81 16.37 -19.74
C PRO A 63 -10.48 15.69 -20.94
N ASN A 64 -10.03 16.03 -22.15
CA ASN A 64 -10.64 15.61 -23.41
C ASN A 64 -9.94 14.40 -24.05
N ALA A 65 -8.80 13.95 -23.51
CA ALA A 65 -8.02 12.85 -24.09
C ALA A 65 -8.11 11.58 -23.22
N PHE A 66 -9.06 10.68 -23.54
CA PHE A 66 -9.18 9.36 -22.89
C PHE A 66 -7.85 8.59 -22.88
N ALA A 67 -7.12 8.60 -24.01
CA ALA A 67 -5.81 7.95 -24.12
C ALA A 67 -4.77 8.57 -23.17
N GLY A 68 -4.83 9.89 -22.93
CA GLY A 68 -3.95 10.58 -21.99
C GLY A 68 -4.20 10.16 -20.54
N ARG A 69 -5.47 10.08 -20.13
CA ARG A 69 -5.85 9.62 -18.78
C ARG A 69 -5.48 8.16 -18.55
N PHE A 70 -5.72 7.28 -19.53
CA PHE A 70 -5.33 5.88 -19.43
C PHE A 70 -3.82 5.72 -19.32
N SER A 71 -3.04 6.45 -20.14
CA SER A 71 -1.57 6.47 -20.02
C SER A 71 -1.12 6.95 -18.64
N MET A 72 -1.81 7.91 -18.04
CA MET A 72 -1.48 8.41 -16.71
C MET A 72 -1.75 7.35 -15.64
N LEU A 73 -2.86 6.62 -15.71
CA LEU A 73 -3.15 5.50 -14.80
C LEU A 73 -2.05 4.44 -14.84
N ILE A 74 -1.59 4.04 -16.03
CA ILE A 74 -0.51 3.06 -16.17
C ILE A 74 0.81 3.58 -15.58
N ARG A 75 1.12 4.87 -15.77
CA ARG A 75 2.31 5.49 -15.15
C ARG A 75 2.22 5.48 -13.63
N LEU A 76 1.07 5.86 -13.07
CA LEU A 76 0.85 5.86 -11.62
C LEU A 76 0.93 4.45 -11.04
N ALA A 77 0.31 3.46 -11.69
CA ALA A 77 0.43 2.06 -11.30
C ALA A 77 1.89 1.56 -11.32
N THR A 78 2.66 1.96 -12.35
CA THR A 78 4.09 1.60 -12.46
C THR A 78 4.90 2.24 -11.34
N VAL A 79 4.65 3.51 -11.02
CA VAL A 79 5.29 4.22 -9.91
C VAL A 79 4.97 3.53 -8.59
N ASP A 80 3.71 3.21 -8.31
CA ASP A 80 3.30 2.57 -7.06
C ASP A 80 3.91 1.17 -6.89
N ILE A 81 3.96 0.36 -7.96
CA ILE A 81 4.66 -0.93 -7.93
C ILE A 81 6.15 -0.70 -7.63
N GLY A 82 6.76 0.31 -8.22
CA GLY A 82 8.15 0.69 -7.96
C GLY A 82 8.37 1.09 -6.49
N VAL A 83 7.51 1.94 -5.93
CA VAL A 83 7.55 2.36 -4.53
C VAL A 83 7.40 1.17 -3.59
N TRP A 84 6.63 0.16 -3.96
CA TRP A 84 6.44 -1.04 -3.15
C TRP A 84 7.64 -1.99 -3.23
N VAL A 85 8.13 -2.28 -4.43
CA VAL A 85 9.11 -3.35 -4.66
C VAL A 85 10.55 -2.86 -4.51
N LEU A 86 10.89 -1.66 -4.99
CA LEU A 86 12.28 -1.18 -5.01
C LEU A 86 12.91 -1.07 -3.61
N PRO A 87 12.22 -0.56 -2.56
CA PRO A 87 12.78 -0.55 -1.22
C PRO A 87 13.05 -1.95 -0.67
N LEU A 88 12.19 -2.92 -1.00
CA LEU A 88 12.37 -4.31 -0.58
C LEU A 88 13.56 -4.96 -1.29
N VAL A 89 13.77 -4.67 -2.58
CA VAL A 89 14.97 -5.08 -3.32
C VAL A 89 16.22 -4.46 -2.69
N GLY A 90 16.20 -3.16 -2.41
CA GLY A 90 17.29 -2.48 -1.71
C GLY A 90 17.60 -3.12 -0.35
N LEU A 91 16.56 -3.41 0.43
CA LEU A 91 16.69 -4.10 1.70
C LEU A 91 17.25 -5.51 1.53
N ALA A 92 16.83 -6.27 0.52
CA ALA A 92 17.35 -7.61 0.25
C ALA A 92 18.87 -7.59 -0.02
N LEU A 93 19.36 -6.55 -0.68
CA LEU A 93 20.79 -6.37 -0.98
C LEU A 93 21.61 -5.99 0.27
N VAL A 94 21.03 -5.23 1.19
CA VAL A 94 21.71 -4.70 2.38
C VAL A 94 21.57 -5.63 3.59
N ALA A 95 20.43 -6.29 3.76
CA ALA A 95 20.08 -7.06 4.96
C ALA A 95 21.10 -8.16 5.34
N PRO A 96 21.65 -8.96 4.39
CA PRO A 96 22.70 -9.93 4.72
C PRO A 96 23.97 -9.26 5.23
N ARG A 97 24.36 -8.13 4.63
CA ARG A 97 25.59 -7.38 5.00
C ARG A 97 25.44 -6.66 6.33
N ALA A 98 24.23 -6.23 6.66
CA ALA A 98 23.89 -5.57 7.92
C ALA A 98 23.59 -6.55 9.07
N GLY A 99 23.69 -7.87 8.86
CA GLY A 99 23.42 -8.88 9.90
C GLY A 99 21.95 -9.06 10.26
N ILE A 100 21.01 -8.51 9.47
CA ILE A 100 19.56 -8.58 9.71
C ILE A 100 18.83 -9.51 8.73
N GLY A 101 19.56 -10.29 7.94
CA GLY A 101 19.01 -11.20 6.93
C GLY A 101 17.93 -12.15 7.46
N GLY A 102 18.08 -12.67 8.70
CA GLY A 102 17.10 -13.55 9.33
C GLY A 102 15.74 -12.90 9.62
N ARG A 103 15.65 -11.56 9.59
CA ARG A 103 14.41 -10.79 9.79
C ARG A 103 13.82 -10.26 8.49
N PHE A 104 14.48 -10.47 7.36
CA PHE A 104 14.06 -9.93 6.07
C PHE A 104 12.64 -10.36 5.69
N VAL A 105 12.33 -11.66 5.80
CA VAL A 105 10.99 -12.20 5.50
C VAL A 105 9.93 -11.59 6.42
N HIS A 106 10.24 -11.46 7.72
CA HIS A 106 9.32 -10.86 8.69
C HIS A 106 8.98 -9.41 8.33
N TYR A 107 9.99 -8.64 7.95
CA TYR A 107 9.81 -7.26 7.52
C TYR A 107 8.96 -7.19 6.25
N VAL A 108 9.27 -7.99 5.22
CA VAL A 108 8.56 -7.95 3.94
C VAL A 108 7.10 -8.34 4.12
N VAL A 109 6.82 -9.45 4.81
CA VAL A 109 5.45 -9.92 5.02
C VAL A 109 4.65 -8.88 5.81
N ALA A 110 5.18 -8.39 6.93
CA ALA A 110 4.49 -7.40 7.75
C ALA A 110 4.26 -6.07 7.01
N SER A 111 5.27 -5.57 6.30
CA SER A 111 5.19 -4.31 5.56
C SER A 111 4.20 -4.40 4.39
N ASN A 112 4.17 -5.50 3.63
CA ASN A 112 3.22 -5.67 2.54
C ASN A 112 1.77 -5.59 3.01
N TRP A 113 1.43 -6.33 4.07
CA TRP A 113 0.06 -6.31 4.62
C TRP A 113 -0.28 -4.98 5.29
N ALA A 114 0.69 -4.32 5.94
CA ALA A 114 0.51 -2.97 6.48
C ALA A 114 0.26 -1.94 5.36
N SER A 115 1.00 -1.99 4.26
CA SER A 115 0.80 -1.12 3.10
C SER A 115 -0.60 -1.25 2.51
N ALA A 116 -1.16 -2.46 2.47
CA ALA A 116 -2.55 -2.64 2.06
C ALA A 116 -3.54 -1.95 3.00
N ILE A 117 -3.33 -2.06 4.33
CA ILE A 117 -4.17 -1.35 5.30
C ILE A 117 -4.05 0.17 5.10
N ILE A 118 -2.84 0.69 4.93
CA ILE A 118 -2.60 2.12 4.72
C ILE A 118 -3.31 2.61 3.45
N ALA A 119 -3.27 1.86 2.35
CA ALA A 119 -4.00 2.20 1.13
C ALA A 119 -5.51 2.35 1.39
N TRP A 120 -6.10 1.43 2.16
CA TRP A 120 -7.50 1.53 2.55
C TRP A 120 -7.79 2.66 3.55
N LEU A 121 -6.87 2.97 4.47
CA LEU A 121 -6.99 4.13 5.36
C LEU A 121 -6.97 5.45 4.58
N MET A 122 -6.24 5.53 3.47
CA MET A 122 -6.19 6.71 2.62
C MET A 122 -7.39 6.83 1.68
N LEU A 123 -8.20 5.78 1.49
CA LEU A 123 -9.33 5.78 0.57
C LEU A 123 -10.30 6.96 0.79
N PRO A 124 -10.70 7.33 2.02
CA PRO A 124 -11.60 8.47 2.22
C PRO A 124 -11.02 9.79 1.69
N ALA A 125 -9.71 10.04 1.87
CA ALA A 125 -9.05 11.20 1.28
C ALA A 125 -9.05 11.14 -0.25
N ALA A 126 -8.78 9.97 -0.83
CA ALA A 126 -8.82 9.78 -2.28
C ALA A 126 -10.23 10.03 -2.86
N LEU A 127 -11.28 9.56 -2.17
CA LEU A 127 -12.67 9.79 -2.56
C LEU A 127 -13.04 11.28 -2.51
N ILE A 128 -12.64 12.00 -1.46
CA ILE A 128 -12.89 13.45 -1.35
C ILE A 128 -12.26 14.20 -2.54
N ARG A 129 -11.04 13.83 -2.94
CA ARG A 129 -10.31 14.43 -4.07
C ARG A 129 -10.93 14.14 -5.45
N LEU A 130 -11.83 13.17 -5.56
CA LEU A 130 -12.59 12.98 -6.81
C LEU A 130 -13.62 14.08 -7.07
N PHE A 131 -14.07 14.75 -6.00
CA PHE A 131 -15.15 15.73 -6.08
C PHE A 131 -14.70 17.16 -5.75
N LEU A 132 -13.57 17.30 -5.05
CA LEU A 132 -13.01 18.60 -4.67
C LEU A 132 -11.69 18.90 -5.40
N PRO A 133 -11.42 20.16 -5.75
CA PRO A 133 -10.12 20.58 -6.27
C PRO A 133 -8.98 20.21 -5.32
N SER A 134 -7.79 19.95 -5.85
CA SER A 134 -6.61 19.61 -5.04
C SER A 134 -6.14 20.72 -4.11
N THR A 135 -6.47 21.98 -4.43
CA THR A 135 -6.21 23.17 -3.60
C THR A 135 -7.23 23.34 -2.47
N ASN A 136 -8.26 22.50 -2.40
CA ASN A 136 -9.27 22.58 -1.36
C ASN A 136 -8.67 22.24 0.02
N GLU A 137 -8.69 23.21 0.94
CA GLU A 137 -8.09 23.08 2.26
C GLU A 137 -8.64 21.91 3.08
N PHE A 138 -9.95 21.63 2.96
CA PHE A 138 -10.57 20.50 3.64
C PHE A 138 -10.05 19.16 3.10
N ALA A 139 -9.93 19.02 1.78
CA ALA A 139 -9.38 17.81 1.16
C ALA A 139 -7.91 17.59 1.56
N VAL A 140 -7.12 18.67 1.63
CA VAL A 140 -5.73 18.64 2.10
C VAL A 140 -5.68 18.22 3.57
N LEU A 141 -6.46 18.86 4.44
CA LEU A 141 -6.50 18.55 5.87
C LEU A 141 -6.92 17.10 6.13
N ALA A 142 -7.96 16.61 5.44
CA ALA A 142 -8.40 15.22 5.53
C ALA A 142 -7.28 14.24 5.13
N SER A 143 -6.55 14.55 4.06
CA SER A 143 -5.40 13.74 3.62
C SER A 143 -4.29 13.73 4.68
N LEU A 144 -3.96 14.88 5.26
CA LEU A 144 -2.92 15.00 6.28
C LEU A 144 -3.29 14.29 7.58
N LEU A 145 -4.54 14.40 8.03
CA LEU A 145 -5.02 13.70 9.22
C LEU A 145 -4.98 12.19 9.05
N LEU A 146 -5.46 11.68 7.91
CA LEU A 146 -5.43 10.26 7.62
C LEU A 146 -4.00 9.75 7.48
N PHE A 147 -3.12 10.51 6.84
CA PHE A 147 -1.68 10.21 6.79
C PHE A 147 -1.08 10.13 8.20
N ALA A 148 -1.35 11.11 9.06
CA ALA A 148 -0.87 11.10 10.44
C ALA A 148 -1.38 9.90 11.25
N LEU A 149 -2.63 9.46 11.00
CA LEU A 149 -3.20 8.26 11.62
C LEU A 149 -2.58 6.95 11.11
N SER A 150 -1.89 6.98 9.96
CA SER A 150 -1.26 5.79 9.36
C SER A 150 0.19 5.56 9.80
N MET A 151 0.77 6.51 10.53
CA MET A 151 2.15 6.50 11.06
C MET A 151 2.18 6.08 12.53
#